data_AF-A0ABD6CUW4-F1
#
_entry.id   AF-A0ABD6CUW4-F1
#
_cell.length_a   1.000
_cell.length_b   1.000
_cell.length_c   1.000
_cell.angle_alpha   90.00
_cell.angle_beta   90.00
_cell.angle_gamma   90.00
#
_symmetry.space_group_name_H-M   'P 1'
#
loop_
_entity.id
_entity.type
_entity.pdbx_description
1 polymer ?
#
loop_
_entity_poly.entity_id
_entity_poly.type
_entity_poly.pdbx_seq_one_letter_code
_entity_poly.pdbx_strand_id
1 'polypeptide(L)' 'MRPNPVEFGVVAGALVVVVVAVVAATGAADPYTQLRGVVPGVVVALIVAYLVSSSGR' A
#
# COMPACT_ATOMS: atom_id res chain seq x y z
N MET A 1 -18.23 -10.79 1.92
CA MET A 1 -18.57 -9.57 1.15
C MET A 1 -17.55 -9.45 0.03
N ARG A 2 -17.95 -9.13 -1.22
CA ARG A 2 -16.99 -8.95 -2.31
C ARG A 2 -16.54 -7.49 -2.32
N PRO A 3 -15.22 -7.21 -2.35
CA PRO A 3 -14.72 -5.85 -2.42
C PRO A 3 -15.14 -5.17 -3.73
N ASN A 4 -15.44 -3.88 -3.69
CA ASN A 4 -15.60 -3.09 -4.90
C ASN A 4 -14.23 -2.98 -5.60
N PRO A 5 -14.07 -3.51 -6.84
CA PRO A 5 -12.78 -3.56 -7.50
C PRO A 5 -12.22 -2.18 -7.88
N VAL A 6 -13.09 -1.21 -8.16
CA VAL A 6 -12.68 0.16 -8.51
C VAL A 6 -12.15 0.87 -7.26
N GLU A 7 -12.90 0.81 -6.16
CA GLU A 7 -12.50 1.41 -4.89
C GLU A 7 -11.21 0.76 -4.36
N PHE A 8 -11.12 -0.56 -4.43
CA PHE A 8 -9.91 -1.29 -4.06
C PHE A 8 -8.70 -0.80 -4.86
N GLY A 9 -8.83 -0.70 -6.19
CA GLY A 9 -7.74 -0.27 -7.07
C GLY A 9 -7.26 1.15 -6.76
N VAL A 10 -8.19 2.09 -6.54
CA VAL A 10 -7.87 3.49 -6.20
C VAL A 10 -7.15 3.58 -4.86
N VAL A 11 -7.69 2.94 -3.81
CA VAL A 11 -7.11 2.99 -2.46
C VAL A 11 -5.77 2.27 -2.42
N ALA A 12 -5.66 1.07 -3.01
CA ALA A 12 -4.42 0.32 -3.07
C ALA A 12 -3.33 1.12 -3.81
N GLY A 13 -3.66 1.69 -4.98
CA GLY A 13 -2.71 2.48 -5.76
C GLY A 13 -2.20 3.69 -4.99
N ALA A 14 -3.10 4.47 -4.37
CA ALA A 14 -2.72 5.63 -3.58
C ALA A 14 -1.81 5.27 -2.40
N LEU A 15 -2.16 4.22 -1.64
CA LEU A 15 -1.37 3.80 -0.49
C LEU A 15 0.00 3.25 -0.89
N VAL A 16 0.09 2.49 -1.99
CA VAL A 16 1.38 1.99 -2.51
C VAL A 16 2.29 3.14 -2.90
N VAL A 17 1.77 4.16 -3.60
CA VAL A 17 2.54 5.35 -3.96
C VAL A 17 3.08 6.05 -2.72
N VAL A 18 2.24 6.22 -1.68
CA VAL A 18 2.66 6.83 -0.41
C VAL A 18 3.76 6.02 0.26
N VAL A 19 3.62 4.69 0.35
CA VAL A 19 4.64 3.81 0.94
C VAL A 19 5.97 3.97 0.21
N VAL A 20 5.96 3.90 -1.12
CA VAL A 20 7.18 4.03 -1.94
C VAL A 20 7.82 5.41 -1.73
N ALA A 21 7.01 6.49 -1.76
CA ALA A 21 7.51 7.85 -1.56
C ALA A 21 8.14 8.04 -0.17
N VAL A 22 7.49 7.55 0.88
CA VAL A 22 8.00 7.66 2.26
C VAL A 22 9.27 6.85 2.45
N VAL A 23 9.31 5.60 1.96
CA VAL A 23 10.52 4.76 2.08
C VAL A 23 11.68 5.37 1.28
N ALA A 24 11.42 5.92 0.10
CA ALA A 24 12.44 6.62 -0.67
C ALA A 24 12.94 7.91 0.01
N ALA A 25 12.06 8.63 0.70
CA ALA A 25 12.40 9.88 1.38
C ALA A 25 13.12 9.68 2.73
N THR A 26 12.88 8.55 3.42
CA THR A 26 13.37 8.31 4.79
C THR A 26 14.40 7.20 4.90
N GLY A 27 14.45 6.29 3.92
CA GLY A 27 15.35 5.14 3.92
C GLY A 27 16.74 5.46 3.35
N ALA A 28 17.73 4.67 3.74
CA ALA A 28 19.02 4.67 3.07
C ALA A 28 18.87 4.26 1.60
N ALA A 29 19.73 4.80 0.74
CA ALA A 29 19.71 4.54 -0.71
C ALA A 29 20.12 3.11 -1.10
N ASP A 30 20.41 2.24 -0.12
CA ASP A 30 20.70 0.84 -0.40
C ASP A 30 19.42 0.06 -0.75
N PRO A 31 19.44 -0.79 -1.79
CA PRO A 31 18.25 -1.50 -2.26
C PRO A 31 17.60 -2.41 -1.21
N TYR A 32 18.40 -2.98 -0.30
CA TYR A 32 17.89 -3.89 0.72
C TYR A 32 17.07 -3.15 1.78
N THR A 33 17.51 -1.99 2.23
CA THR A 33 16.74 -1.13 3.14
C THR A 33 15.45 -0.65 2.49
N GLN A 34 15.49 -0.28 1.21
CA GLN A 34 14.28 0.08 0.48
C GLN A 34 13.29 -1.08 0.37
N LEU A 35 13.73 -2.27 -0.01
CA LEU A 35 12.86 -3.45 -0.07
C LEU A 35 12.25 -3.79 1.29
N ARG A 36 13.04 -3.68 2.37
CA ARG A 36 12.56 -3.92 3.75
C ARG A 36 11.51 -2.92 4.21
N GLY A 37 11.51 -1.69 3.68
CA GLY A 37 10.45 -0.71 3.93
C GLY A 37 9.24 -0.93 3.03
N VAL A 38 9.45 -1.08 1.72
CA VAL A 38 8.37 -1.14 0.72
C VAL A 38 7.55 -2.41 0.86
N VAL A 39 8.17 -3.58 0.96
CA VAL A 39 7.45 -4.87 0.95
C VAL A 39 6.40 -4.97 2.07
N PRO A 40 6.73 -4.80 3.36
CA PRO A 40 5.72 -4.85 4.42
C PRO A 40 4.71 -3.69 4.30
N GLY A 41 5.14 -2.49 3.89
CA GLY A 41 4.23 -1.35 3.71
C GLY A 41 3.19 -1.61 2.62
N VAL A 42 3.58 -2.20 1.49
CA VAL A 42 2.68 -2.59 0.41
C VAL A 42 1.70 -3.68 0.88
N VAL A 43 2.16 -4.67 1.64
CA VAL A 43 1.27 -5.71 2.20
C VAL A 43 0.18 -5.06 3.07
N VAL A 44 0.56 -4.15 3.98
CA VAL A 44 -0.40 -3.43 4.83
C VAL A 44 -1.36 -2.56 3.98
N ALA A 45 -0.84 -1.85 2.98
CA ALA A 45 -1.65 -1.04 2.07
C ALA A 45 -2.74 -1.86 1.36
N LEU A 46 -2.39 -3.06 0.87
CA LEU A 46 -3.34 -3.96 0.21
C LEU A 46 -4.41 -4.49 1.17
N ILE A 47 -4.02 -4.82 2.41
CA ILE A 47 -4.97 -5.24 3.46
C ILE A 47 -5.96 -4.11 3.76
N VAL A 48 -5.46 -2.88 3.95
CA VAL A 48 -6.30 -1.70 4.21
C VAL A 48 -7.26 -1.44 3.03
N ALA A 49 -6.75 -1.47 1.80
CA ALA A 49 -7.58 -1.30 0.61
C ALA A 49 -8.68 -2.36 0.50
N TYR A 50 -8.36 -3.62 0.86
CA TYR A 50 -9.33 -4.71 0.90
C TYR A 50 -10.42 -4.47 1.96
N LEU A 51 -10.03 -4.04 3.16
CA LEU A 51 -10.97 -3.77 4.25
C LEU A 51 -11.89 -2.58 3.92
N VAL A 52 -11.35 -1.50 3.35
CA VAL A 52 -12.13 -0.33 2.93
C VAL A 52 -13.15 -0.72 1.86
N SER A 53 -12.68 -1.36 0.78
CA SER A 53 -13.54 -1.78 -0.32
C SER A 53 -14.56 -2.87 0.04
N SER A 54 -14.38 -3.57 1.17
CA SER A 54 -15.33 -4.56 1.68
C SER A 54 -16.29 -4.02 2.74
N SER A 55 -15.98 -2.89 3.39
CA SER A 55 -16.79 -2.27 4.44
C SER A 55 -17.69 -1.13 3.94
N GLY A 56 -17.53 -0.67 2.70
CA GLY A 56 -18.35 0.39 2.08
C GLY A 56 -19.80 -0.01 1.74
N ARG A 57 -20.45 -0.82 2.58
CA ARG A 57 -21.83 -1.29 2.39
C ARG A 57 -22.75 -0.79 3.50
#